data_AF-A0A974HHY2-F1
#
_entry.id   AF-A0A974HHY2-F1
#
_cell.length_a   1.000
_cell.length_b   1.000
_cell.length_c   1.000
_cell.angle_alpha   90.00
_cell.angle_beta   90.00
_cell.angle_gamma   90.00
#
_symmetry.space_group_name_H-M   'P 1'
#
loop_
_entity.id
_entity.type
_entity.pdbx_description
1 polymer ?
#
loop_
_entity_poly.entity_id
_entity_poly.type
_entity_poly.pdbx_seq_one_letter_code
_entity_poly.pdbx_strand_id
1 'polypeptide(L)'
;PSVIASLIIDNVTTNSVSLSWSSPIGNISSYIIQLLGIPSNELILDTNSTIVDQLIPGNYYTFTVFAIAGNINGPKTENSTFTVPSVIANLVIDNVTSTSMSLSWASPVGNISSYIIQIQGTPSKELIVNTNFSLVDELTPGNYYTFVVFATAGKMNGTTTENSTFTGK
;
A
#
# COMPACT_ATOMS: atom_id res chain seq x y z
N PRO A 1 -30.71 -9.54 13.77
CA PRO A 1 -29.86 -8.33 13.85
C PRO A 1 -29.98 -7.47 12.57
N SER A 2 -29.93 -6.14 12.69
CA SER A 2 -29.95 -5.23 11.54
C SER A 2 -28.60 -5.21 10.82
N VAL A 3 -28.54 -4.51 9.68
CA VAL A 3 -27.28 -4.26 8.94
C VAL A 3 -26.34 -3.38 9.77
N ILE A 4 -25.03 -3.63 9.66
CA ILE A 4 -23.98 -2.74 10.18
C ILE A 4 -23.96 -1.51 9.28
N ALA A 5 -24.14 -0.32 9.86
CA ALA A 5 -24.31 0.91 9.08
C ALA A 5 -23.06 1.28 8.25
N SER A 6 -21.87 1.04 8.81
CA SER A 6 -20.60 1.28 8.12
C SER A 6 -19.49 0.37 8.64
N LEU A 7 -18.69 -0.16 7.72
CA LEU A 7 -17.42 -0.81 7.99
C LEU A 7 -16.30 0.18 7.65
N ILE A 8 -15.56 0.59 8.67
CA ILE A 8 -14.52 1.61 8.58
C ILE A 8 -13.15 0.92 8.48
N ILE A 9 -12.33 1.43 7.57
CA ILE A 9 -10.91 1.07 7.42
C ILE A 9 -10.11 2.28 7.92
N ASP A 10 -9.37 2.11 9.02
CA ASP A 10 -8.67 3.21 9.69
C ASP A 10 -7.17 3.24 9.35
N ASN A 11 -6.44 2.21 9.75
CA ASN A 11 -4.98 2.11 9.55
C ASN A 11 -4.66 0.94 8.61
N VAL A 12 -4.03 1.26 7.48
CA VAL A 12 -3.60 0.31 6.46
C VAL A 12 -2.08 0.32 6.41
N THR A 13 -1.47 -0.83 6.69
CA THR A 13 -0.02 -1.01 6.65
C THR A 13 0.36 -1.91 5.45
N THR A 14 1.63 -2.31 5.38
CA THR A 14 2.11 -3.25 4.37
C THR A 14 1.52 -4.65 4.51
N ASN A 15 1.13 -5.06 5.73
CA ASN A 15 0.71 -6.42 6.02
C ASN A 15 -0.49 -6.52 6.96
N SER A 16 -1.14 -5.40 7.31
CA SER A 16 -2.31 -5.39 8.17
C SER A 16 -3.30 -4.28 7.86
N VAL A 17 -4.57 -4.51 8.19
CA VAL A 17 -5.64 -3.51 8.11
C VAL A 17 -6.42 -3.48 9.42
N SER A 18 -6.62 -2.28 9.97
CA SER A 18 -7.50 -2.05 11.12
C SER A 18 -8.93 -1.80 10.65
N LEU A 19 -9.87 -2.56 11.20
CA LEU A 19 -11.30 -2.50 10.89
C LEU A 19 -12.09 -2.09 12.13
N SER A 20 -13.09 -1.24 11.95
CA SER A 20 -14.03 -0.88 13.00
C SER A 20 -15.45 -0.71 12.45
N TRP A 21 -16.47 -0.99 13.28
CA TRP A 21 -17.86 -0.87 12.88
C TRP A 21 -18.80 -0.56 14.04
N SER A 22 -19.90 0.10 13.75
CA SER A 22 -20.95 0.35 14.75
C SER A 22 -21.74 -0.91 15.06
N SER A 23 -22.16 -1.06 16.33
CA SER A 23 -23.04 -2.16 16.71
C SER A 23 -24.42 -1.96 16.06
N PRO A 24 -24.92 -2.94 15.30
CA PRO A 24 -26.23 -2.84 14.68
C PRO A 24 -27.34 -3.03 15.71
N ILE A 25 -28.57 -2.63 15.36
CA ILE A 25 -29.75 -2.82 16.21
C ILE A 25 -30.07 -4.32 16.32
N GLY A 26 -30.23 -4.79 17.56
CA GLY A 26 -30.62 -6.16 17.89
C GLY A 26 -29.79 -6.73 19.04
N ASN A 27 -30.13 -7.94 19.48
CA ASN A 27 -29.36 -8.67 20.48
C ASN A 27 -28.17 -9.37 19.80
N ILE A 28 -27.04 -8.67 19.69
CA ILE A 28 -25.84 -9.17 18.99
C ILE A 28 -25.02 -10.05 19.93
N SER A 29 -24.67 -11.25 19.48
CA SER A 29 -23.82 -12.18 20.22
C SER A 29 -22.36 -12.12 19.77
N SER A 30 -22.11 -11.89 18.49
CA SER A 30 -20.77 -11.85 17.90
C SER A 30 -20.82 -11.26 16.49
N TYR A 31 -19.65 -11.12 15.85
CA TYR A 31 -19.47 -10.68 14.48
C TYR A 31 -18.62 -11.72 13.73
N ILE A 32 -18.93 -11.93 12.45
CA ILE A 32 -18.05 -12.64 11.51
C ILE A 32 -17.42 -11.62 10.58
N ILE A 33 -16.11 -11.73 10.38
CA ILE A 33 -15.36 -11.03 9.34
C ILE A 33 -14.88 -12.05 8.32
N GLN A 34 -15.19 -11.85 7.06
CA GLN A 34 -14.69 -12.62 5.93
C GLN A 34 -13.72 -11.76 5.13
N LEU A 35 -12.49 -12.26 4.95
CA LEU A 35 -11.47 -11.66 4.10
C LEU A 35 -11.53 -12.34 2.74
N LEU A 36 -11.94 -11.58 1.72
CA LEU A 36 -11.89 -11.98 0.33
C LEU A 36 -10.59 -11.46 -0.30
N GLY A 37 -9.74 -12.39 -0.72
CA GLY A 37 -8.42 -12.14 -1.27
C GLY A 37 -7.52 -13.37 -1.14
N ILE A 38 -6.23 -13.20 -1.40
CA ILE A 38 -5.20 -14.22 -1.14
C ILE A 38 -4.20 -13.62 -0.16
N PRO A 39 -4.01 -14.19 1.05
CA PRO A 39 -4.81 -15.27 1.63
C PRO A 39 -6.25 -14.82 1.93
N SER A 40 -7.19 -15.77 1.91
CA SER A 40 -8.52 -15.58 2.49
C SER A 40 -8.52 -16.02 3.95
N ASN A 41 -9.37 -15.42 4.77
CA ASN A 41 -9.48 -15.73 6.19
C ASN A 41 -10.90 -15.46 6.70
N GLU A 42 -11.29 -16.09 7.80
CA GLU A 42 -12.54 -15.82 8.50
C GLU A 42 -12.28 -15.72 10.00
N LEU A 43 -12.85 -14.70 10.64
CA LEU A 43 -12.69 -14.42 12.06
C LEU A 43 -14.07 -14.28 12.73
N ILE A 44 -14.18 -14.79 13.95
CA ILE A 44 -15.36 -14.59 14.81
C ILE A 44 -14.90 -13.78 16.03
N LEU A 45 -15.58 -12.66 16.29
CA LEU A 45 -15.21 -11.72 17.35
C LEU A 45 -16.44 -11.31 18.16
N ASP A 46 -16.23 -10.96 19.42
CA ASP A 46 -17.21 -10.33 20.32
C ASP A 46 -16.98 -8.82 20.47
N THR A 47 -16.02 -8.26 19.71
CA THR A 47 -15.68 -6.84 19.67
C THR A 47 -16.16 -6.17 18.38
N ASN A 48 -16.20 -4.84 18.40
CA ASN A 48 -16.60 -3.99 17.27
C ASN A 48 -15.41 -3.48 16.42
N SER A 49 -14.22 -4.03 16.67
CA SER A 49 -13.00 -3.68 15.95
C SER A 49 -12.01 -4.82 15.99
N THR A 50 -11.12 -4.84 14.99
CA THR A 50 -10.05 -5.83 14.88
C THR A 50 -8.92 -5.36 13.97
N ILE A 51 -7.78 -6.05 14.06
CA ILE A 51 -6.68 -5.92 13.12
C ILE A 51 -6.58 -7.25 12.35
N VAL A 52 -6.71 -7.18 11.04
CA VAL A 52 -6.45 -8.33 10.16
C VAL A 52 -5.00 -8.23 9.71
N ASP A 53 -4.16 -9.16 10.14
CA ASP A 53 -2.73 -9.20 9.84
C ASP A 53 -2.38 -10.28 8.79
N GLN A 54 -1.07 -10.47 8.55
CA GLN A 54 -0.53 -11.45 7.60
C GLN A 54 -1.02 -11.26 6.16
N LEU A 55 -1.35 -10.02 5.80
CA LEU A 55 -1.74 -9.65 4.44
C LEU A 55 -0.52 -9.52 3.54
N ILE A 56 -0.72 -9.76 2.24
CA ILE A 56 0.31 -9.58 1.21
C ILE A 56 0.43 -8.07 0.90
N PRO A 57 1.64 -7.49 0.87
CA PRO A 57 1.85 -6.09 0.51
C PRO A 57 1.37 -5.74 -0.90
N GLY A 58 0.81 -4.53 -1.04
CA GLY A 58 0.27 -3.99 -2.29
C GLY A 58 -0.89 -4.80 -2.91
N ASN A 59 -1.53 -5.67 -2.13
CA ASN A 59 -2.62 -6.52 -2.60
C ASN A 59 -3.99 -5.93 -2.28
N TYR A 60 -4.97 -6.18 -3.15
CA TYR A 60 -6.35 -5.73 -2.95
C TYR A 60 -7.13 -6.73 -2.10
N TYR A 61 -7.79 -6.23 -1.05
CA TYR A 61 -8.63 -7.03 -0.17
C TYR A 61 -10.02 -6.43 -0.05
N THR A 62 -11.03 -7.30 -0.01
CA THR A 62 -12.40 -6.95 0.37
C THR A 62 -12.71 -7.60 1.71
N PHE A 63 -13.13 -6.78 2.67
CA PHE A 63 -13.53 -7.19 4.00
C PHE A 63 -15.05 -7.14 4.09
N THR A 64 -15.64 -8.26 4.51
CA THR A 64 -17.09 -8.37 4.71
C THR A 64 -17.36 -8.63 6.18
N VAL A 65 -18.19 -7.82 6.83
CA VAL A 65 -18.57 -7.99 8.24
C VAL A 65 -20.08 -8.14 8.37
N PHE A 66 -20.52 -9.06 9.22
CA PHE A 66 -21.93 -9.19 9.61
C PHE A 66 -22.07 -9.65 11.06
N ALA A 67 -23.15 -9.19 11.70
CA ALA A 67 -23.45 -9.51 13.09
C ALA A 67 -24.25 -10.81 13.21
N ILE A 68 -23.99 -11.58 14.27
CA ILE A 68 -24.75 -12.77 14.63
C ILE A 68 -25.67 -12.44 15.80
N ALA A 69 -26.91 -12.92 15.75
CA ALA A 69 -27.83 -12.92 16.88
C ALA A 69 -28.33 -14.36 17.14
N GLY A 70 -27.71 -15.04 18.10
CA GLY A 70 -27.96 -16.47 18.33
C GLY A 70 -27.46 -17.29 17.15
N ASN A 71 -28.38 -17.92 16.39
CA ASN A 71 -28.06 -18.71 15.20
C ASN A 71 -28.39 -17.99 13.88
N ILE A 72 -28.70 -16.69 13.94
CA ILE A 72 -29.14 -15.90 12.78
C ILE A 72 -28.02 -14.94 12.37
N ASN A 73 -27.58 -15.07 11.13
CA ASN A 73 -26.65 -14.15 10.49
C ASN A 73 -27.39 -12.89 10.03
N GLY A 74 -26.83 -11.73 10.36
CA GLY A 74 -27.29 -10.44 9.86
C GLY A 74 -26.87 -10.19 8.41
N PRO A 75 -27.28 -9.04 7.84
CA PRO A 75 -26.87 -8.61 6.52
C PRO A 75 -25.37 -8.31 6.50
N LYS A 76 -24.76 -8.48 5.32
CA LYS A 76 -23.35 -8.22 5.07
C LYS A 76 -23.11 -6.74 4.77
N THR A 77 -22.03 -6.21 5.33
CA THR A 77 -21.49 -4.89 5.02
C THR A 77 -20.04 -5.06 4.57
N GLU A 78 -19.65 -4.40 3.48
CA GLU A 78 -18.35 -4.60 2.83
C GLU A 78 -17.59 -3.29 2.68
N ASN A 79 -16.27 -3.39 2.75
CA ASN A 79 -15.34 -2.32 2.40
C ASN A 79 -14.02 -2.92 1.90
N SER A 80 -13.29 -2.20 1.06
CA SER A 80 -12.11 -2.73 0.38
C SER A 80 -10.97 -1.72 0.35
N THR A 81 -9.73 -2.21 0.37
CA THR A 81 -8.53 -1.38 0.20
C THR A 81 -7.39 -2.20 -0.39
N PHE A 82 -6.39 -1.51 -0.95
CA PHE A 82 -5.06 -2.09 -1.13
C PHE A 82 -4.28 -2.00 0.18
N THR A 83 -3.45 -2.99 0.48
CA THR A 83 -2.37 -2.84 1.46
C THR A 83 -1.27 -1.93 0.91
N VAL A 84 -0.45 -1.36 1.78
CA VAL A 84 0.69 -0.54 1.36
C VAL A 84 1.73 -1.43 0.66
N PRO A 85 2.30 -1.04 -0.49
CA PRO A 85 3.43 -1.74 -1.08
C PRO A 85 4.64 -1.77 -0.14
N SER A 86 5.41 -2.87 -0.18
CA SER A 86 6.68 -2.90 0.55
C SER A 86 7.68 -1.89 -0.02
N VAL A 87 8.65 -1.51 0.80
CA VAL A 87 9.81 -0.73 0.37
C VAL A 87 10.57 -1.47 -0.73
N ILE A 88 11.06 -0.74 -1.74
CA ILE A 88 11.99 -1.30 -2.72
C ILE A 88 13.32 -1.65 -2.03
N ALA A 89 14.11 -2.53 -2.63
CA ALA A 89 15.45 -2.82 -2.13
C ALA A 89 16.51 -2.34 -3.12
N ASN A 90 17.68 -1.95 -2.59
CA ASN A 90 18.88 -1.66 -3.36
C ASN A 90 18.67 -0.61 -4.48
N LEU A 91 18.31 0.63 -4.12
CA LEU A 91 18.30 1.73 -5.08
C LEU A 91 19.74 2.11 -5.46
N VAL A 92 20.13 1.77 -6.69
CA VAL A 92 21.48 2.01 -7.24
C VAL A 92 21.43 3.11 -8.29
N ILE A 93 22.43 3.99 -8.24
CA ILE A 93 22.69 5.02 -9.24
C ILE A 93 23.96 4.62 -10.01
N ASP A 94 23.85 4.52 -11.33
CA ASP A 94 24.93 4.13 -12.23
C ASP A 94 24.99 5.04 -13.47
N ASN A 95 26.06 4.89 -14.27
CA ASN A 95 26.27 5.61 -15.54
C ASN A 95 26.07 7.13 -15.40
N VAL A 96 26.61 7.72 -14.34
CA VAL A 96 26.49 9.16 -14.07
C VAL A 96 27.27 9.94 -15.13
N THR A 97 26.57 10.84 -15.83
CA THR A 97 27.14 11.80 -16.77
C THR A 97 26.91 13.23 -16.26
N SER A 98 27.28 14.24 -17.05
CA SER A 98 26.99 15.64 -16.72
C SER A 98 25.51 16.00 -16.85
N THR A 99 24.71 15.25 -17.60
CA THR A 99 23.29 15.57 -17.86
C THR A 99 22.32 14.41 -17.69
N SER A 100 22.81 13.23 -17.30
CA SER A 100 21.97 12.05 -17.11
C SER A 100 22.57 11.05 -16.13
N MET A 101 21.75 10.13 -15.64
CA MET A 101 22.18 8.94 -14.91
C MET A 101 21.12 7.84 -14.98
N SER A 102 21.53 6.61 -14.66
CA SER A 102 20.66 5.44 -14.62
C SER A 102 20.31 5.10 -13.18
N LEU A 103 19.03 4.78 -12.94
CA LEU A 103 18.53 4.28 -11.66
C LEU A 103 18.09 2.83 -11.83
N SER A 104 18.42 1.97 -10.88
CA SER A 104 17.90 0.60 -10.82
C SER A 104 17.60 0.18 -9.39
N TRP A 105 16.65 -0.74 -9.23
CA TRP A 105 16.25 -1.26 -7.91
C TRP A 105 15.66 -2.66 -7.99
N ALA A 106 15.71 -3.39 -6.89
CA ALA A 106 15.05 -4.68 -6.75
C ALA A 106 13.55 -4.50 -6.46
N SER A 107 12.74 -5.40 -7.02
CA SER A 107 11.29 -5.37 -6.84
C SER A 107 10.95 -5.58 -5.37
N PRO A 108 10.03 -4.79 -4.80
CA PRO A 108 9.56 -5.02 -3.45
C PRO A 108 8.81 -6.35 -3.35
N VAL A 109 8.73 -6.90 -2.14
CA VAL A 109 7.91 -8.08 -1.83
C VAL A 109 6.43 -7.72 -1.96
N GLY A 110 5.66 -8.61 -2.59
CA GLY A 110 4.23 -8.46 -2.80
C GLY A 110 3.89 -7.97 -4.20
N ASN A 111 2.75 -7.30 -4.33
CA ASN A 111 2.24 -6.79 -5.58
C ASN A 111 2.45 -5.28 -5.69
N ILE A 112 2.58 -4.76 -6.91
CA ILE A 112 2.68 -3.33 -7.19
C ILE A 112 1.91 -3.00 -8.47
N SER A 113 1.53 -1.74 -8.63
CA SER A 113 0.98 -1.16 -9.86
C SER A 113 2.07 -0.46 -10.68
N SER A 114 2.91 0.35 -10.03
CA SER A 114 4.01 1.09 -10.66
C SER A 114 5.04 1.54 -9.62
N TYR A 115 6.09 2.23 -10.07
CA TYR A 115 6.99 3.01 -9.24
C TYR A 115 6.86 4.49 -9.54
N ILE A 116 7.00 5.32 -8.52
CA ILE A 116 7.17 6.77 -8.63
C ILE A 116 8.62 7.10 -8.28
N ILE A 117 9.25 7.93 -9.10
CA ILE A 117 10.60 8.46 -8.91
C ILE A 117 10.49 9.97 -8.79
N GLN A 118 10.80 10.51 -7.61
CA GLN A 118 10.90 11.95 -7.39
C GLN A 118 12.38 12.35 -7.47
N ILE A 119 12.69 13.18 -8.45
CA ILE A 119 14.02 13.75 -8.66
C ILE A 119 14.02 15.13 -8.02
N GLN A 120 14.65 15.23 -6.85
CA GLN A 120 14.78 16.45 -6.09
C GLN A 120 16.11 17.13 -6.46
N GLY A 121 16.03 18.33 -7.01
CA GLY A 121 17.16 19.11 -7.49
C GLY A 121 16.67 20.25 -8.39
N THR A 122 17.56 20.85 -9.17
CA THR A 122 17.19 21.91 -10.13
C THR A 122 17.63 21.51 -11.55
N PRO A 123 16.71 21.12 -12.46
CA PRO A 123 15.25 21.06 -12.27
C PRO A 123 14.80 19.87 -11.41
N SER A 124 13.65 20.00 -10.74
CA SER A 124 12.96 18.89 -10.10
C SER A 124 12.04 18.19 -11.10
N LYS A 125 11.93 16.86 -11.03
CA LYS A 125 11.06 16.05 -11.91
C LYS A 125 10.38 14.94 -11.12
N GLU A 126 9.29 14.41 -11.66
CA GLU A 126 8.65 13.18 -11.18
C GLU A 126 8.40 12.27 -12.37
N LEU A 127 8.71 10.98 -12.22
CA LEU A 127 8.51 9.96 -13.24
C LEU A 127 7.67 8.81 -12.69
N ILE A 128 6.81 8.24 -13.54
CA ILE A 128 6.08 7.01 -13.24
C ILE A 128 6.61 5.94 -14.19
N VAL A 129 7.08 4.82 -13.64
CA VAL A 129 7.62 3.70 -14.43
C VAL A 129 7.02 2.37 -13.98
N ASN A 130 6.95 1.42 -14.91
CA ASN A 130 6.49 0.05 -14.68
C ASN A 130 7.65 -0.97 -14.73
N THR A 131 8.89 -0.48 -14.75
CA THR A 131 10.12 -1.27 -14.78
C THR A 131 10.96 -0.97 -13.55
N ASN A 132 11.85 -1.90 -13.22
CA ASN A 132 12.82 -1.80 -12.12
C ASN A 132 14.07 -0.94 -12.47
N PHE A 133 13.91 -0.08 -13.46
CA PHE A 133 14.98 0.69 -14.08
C PHE A 133 14.39 1.98 -14.65
N SER A 134 15.17 3.06 -14.61
CA SER A 134 14.85 4.31 -15.29
C SER A 134 16.12 5.05 -15.69
N LEU A 135 16.14 5.61 -16.89
CA LEU A 135 17.12 6.62 -17.30
C LEU A 135 16.56 8.00 -16.94
N VAL A 136 17.30 8.77 -16.15
CA VAL A 136 16.98 10.16 -15.86
C VAL A 136 17.90 11.06 -16.65
N ASP A 137 17.33 11.92 -17.47
CA ASP A 137 18.04 12.86 -18.35
C ASP A 137 17.62 14.31 -18.11
N GLU A 138 18.21 15.20 -18.91
CA GLU A 138 18.09 16.67 -18.79
C GLU A 138 18.35 17.17 -17.37
N LEU A 139 19.39 16.59 -16.75
CA LEU A 139 19.98 17.08 -15.51
C LEU A 139 20.98 18.20 -15.81
N THR A 140 21.22 19.04 -14.81
CA THR A 140 22.17 20.14 -14.91
C THR A 140 23.56 19.67 -14.49
N PRO A 141 24.63 19.96 -15.25
CA PRO A 141 26.01 19.63 -14.87
C PRO A 141 26.42 20.20 -13.52
N GLY A 142 27.24 19.43 -12.78
CA GLY A 142 27.77 19.79 -11.46
C GLY A 142 26.71 20.01 -10.36
N ASN A 143 25.47 19.56 -10.55
CA ASN A 143 24.39 19.72 -9.56
C ASN A 143 24.20 18.47 -8.71
N TYR A 144 23.73 18.68 -7.49
CA TYR A 144 23.35 17.62 -6.57
C TYR A 144 21.88 17.24 -6.77
N TYR A 145 21.61 15.94 -6.87
CA TYR A 145 20.26 15.39 -6.97
C TYR A 145 20.03 14.32 -5.92
N THR A 146 18.81 14.29 -5.38
CA THR A 146 18.29 13.20 -4.56
C THR A 146 17.15 12.52 -5.32
N PHE A 147 17.24 11.20 -5.44
CA PHE A 147 16.24 10.35 -6.09
C PHE A 147 15.48 9.61 -5.01
N VAL A 148 14.18 9.87 -4.91
CA VAL A 148 13.28 9.18 -3.99
C VAL A 148 12.38 8.25 -4.80
N VAL A 149 12.49 6.95 -4.56
CA VAL A 149 11.74 5.92 -5.29
C VAL A 149 10.85 5.13 -4.34
N PHE A 150 9.59 4.93 -4.72
CA PHE A 150 8.65 4.09 -4.00
C PHE A 150 7.67 3.39 -4.96
N ALA A 151 7.20 2.23 -4.55
CA ALA A 151 6.17 1.50 -5.29
C ALA A 151 4.76 2.01 -4.94
N THR A 152 3.81 1.80 -5.85
CA THR A 152 2.39 2.12 -5.66
C THR A 152 1.54 0.86 -5.79
N ALA A 153 0.37 0.83 -5.15
CA ALA A 153 -0.68 -0.16 -5.40
C ALA A 153 -2.05 0.51 -5.34
N GLY A 154 -2.72 0.64 -6.47
CA GLY A 154 -3.94 1.44 -6.58
C GLY A 154 -3.69 2.89 -6.16
N LYS A 155 -4.26 3.31 -5.03
CA LYS A 155 -4.06 4.65 -4.44
C LYS A 155 -3.03 4.70 -3.30
N MET A 156 -2.45 3.55 -2.95
CA MET A 156 -1.51 3.44 -1.84
C MET A 156 -0.09 3.71 -2.34
N ASN A 157 0.62 4.58 -1.62
CA ASN A 157 2.04 4.82 -1.82
C ASN A 157 2.83 4.01 -0.79
N GLY A 158 3.82 3.26 -1.26
CA GLY A 158 4.75 2.50 -0.44
C GLY A 158 5.75 3.39 0.29
N THR A 159 6.57 2.76 1.14
CA THR A 159 7.67 3.45 1.81
C THR A 159 8.73 3.89 0.80
N THR A 160 9.28 5.07 1.00
CA THR A 160 10.31 5.68 0.15
C THR A 160 11.69 5.10 0.41
N THR A 161 12.48 4.96 -0.65
CA THR A 161 13.93 4.74 -0.60
C THR A 161 14.60 5.89 -1.33
N GLU A 162 15.67 6.43 -0.76
CA GLU A 162 16.40 7.55 -1.36
C GLU A 162 17.86 7.21 -1.60
N ASN A 163 18.42 7.81 -2.66
CA ASN A 163 19.84 7.82 -2.95
C ASN A 163 20.19 9.13 -3.65
N SER A 164 21.41 9.62 -3.49
CA SER A 164 21.81 10.94 -3.98
C SER A 164 23.20 10.91 -4.61
N THR A 165 23.41 11.75 -5.62
CA THR A 165 24.73 11.95 -6.22
C THR A 165 24.84 13.33 -6.86
N PHE A 166 26.06 13.74 -7.19
CA PHE A 166 26.31 14.84 -8.11
C PHE A 166 26.30 14.33 -9.56
N THR A 167 25.83 15.16 -10.48
CA THR A 167 26.15 14.99 -11.91
C THR A 167 27.62 15.30 -12.18
N GLY A 168 28.13 14.76 -13.30
CA GLY A 168 29.45 15.13 -13.82
C GLY A 168 29.57 16.62 -14.10
N LYS A 169 30.80 17.13 -14.13
CA LYS A 169 31.10 18.51 -14.54
C LYS A 169 31.03 18.65 -16.06
#